data_AF-A0A2T4H3C4-F1
#
_entry.id   AF-A0A2T4H3C4-F1
#
_cell.length_a   1.000
_cell.length_b   1.000
_cell.length_c   1.000
_cell.angle_alpha   90.00
_cell.angle_beta   90.00
_cell.angle_gamma   90.00
#
_symmetry.space_group_name_H-M   'P 1'
#
loop_
_entity.id
_entity.type
_entity.pdbx_description
1 polymer ?
#
loop_
_entity_poly.entity_id
_entity_poly.type
_entity_poly.pdbx_seq_one_letter_code
_entity_poly.pdbx_strand_id
1 'polypeptide(L)'
;MKLLHTLLAGLAALPMALTLDDKAAAAKCLVTNVLASTCELDDVKCTCMNAELQQQVEICVLSNCTVIEALSTKNTTMTLCGAPVRNGQAPFIYLNDTMGIISGVFCILRYLTKIVYKVPLGLDDLFMLITMLISIACITINTYGLGHSGFGRDIWTLTPTQITNFGRWFYVMAILYFADQAFLKLTMIFFFLRIFPSKNVRKILWTTMGVTITIGITYVFLAIFQCRPISYFWTKWDLEHEGKCTSVNGITWSNGAVNIAMDFLILAIPISQLKKMNMGWGKKLLVGSMFSVGIFVTIMSILRLYATVVAGMSHTNNASWEYLAMSKWSTIEINVGIWCACMPTLRVMFTRLFPQLLGTSKRYLKYGSGKSGKTSDRENSTRKCENCDGKLRPERVVSVARVGRDSQNRSAARPDGITCDRTYDVQYGYDDETYLVHMKQMDSKSANSYPRSDGDSV
;
A
#
# COMPACT_ATOMS: atom_id res chain seq x y z
N MET A 1 1.15 -55.40 -51.22
CA MET A 1 2.14 -55.82 -50.21
C MET A 1 2.34 -54.78 -49.09
N LYS A 2 2.56 -53.49 -49.39
CA LYS A 2 2.70 -52.43 -48.36
C LYS A 2 1.46 -52.24 -47.46
N LEU A 3 0.25 -52.28 -48.03
CA LEU A 3 -1.02 -52.22 -47.28
C LEU A 3 -1.25 -53.40 -46.33
N LEU A 4 -0.70 -54.57 -46.65
CA LEU A 4 -0.81 -55.77 -45.79
C LEU A 4 0.22 -55.72 -44.65
N HIS A 5 1.40 -55.14 -44.89
CA HIS A 5 2.41 -54.90 -43.86
C HIS A 5 2.01 -53.77 -42.89
N THR A 6 1.33 -52.73 -43.35
CA THR A 6 0.80 -51.69 -42.44
C THR A 6 -0.37 -52.20 -41.60
N LEU A 7 -1.25 -53.04 -42.17
CA LEU A 7 -2.31 -53.72 -41.41
C LEU A 7 -1.75 -54.73 -40.39
N LEU A 8 -0.73 -55.51 -40.76
CA LEU A 8 -0.08 -56.47 -39.86
C LEU A 8 0.78 -55.79 -38.79
N ALA A 9 1.43 -54.66 -39.08
CA ALA A 9 2.15 -53.84 -38.10
C ALA A 9 1.18 -53.14 -37.13
N GLY A 10 0.01 -52.68 -37.63
CA GLY A 10 -1.07 -52.17 -36.79
C GLY A 10 -1.65 -53.24 -35.86
N LEU A 11 -1.91 -54.45 -36.37
CA LEU A 11 -2.40 -55.58 -35.58
C LEU A 11 -1.36 -56.15 -34.59
N ALA A 12 -0.06 -55.95 -34.84
CA ALA A 12 1.03 -56.35 -33.93
C ALA A 12 1.39 -55.28 -32.88
N ALA A 13 1.04 -54.01 -33.10
CA ALA A 13 1.20 -52.93 -32.13
C ALA A 13 0.01 -52.82 -31.15
N LEU A 14 -1.17 -53.30 -31.56
CA LEU A 14 -2.37 -53.36 -30.71
C LEU A 14 -2.20 -54.17 -29.40
N PRO A 15 -1.53 -55.33 -29.36
CA PRO A 15 -1.42 -56.13 -28.13
C PRO A 15 -0.40 -55.55 -27.14
N MET A 16 0.61 -54.78 -27.59
CA MET A 16 1.57 -54.13 -26.68
C MET A 16 0.97 -52.86 -26.05
N ALA A 17 0.13 -52.13 -26.77
CA ALA A 17 -0.62 -50.99 -26.23
C ALA A 17 -1.72 -51.42 -25.23
N LEU A 18 -2.17 -52.67 -25.28
CA LEU A 18 -3.18 -53.23 -24.39
C LEU A 18 -2.65 -53.76 -23.04
N THR A 19 -1.36 -53.57 -22.74
CA THR A 19 -0.76 -54.00 -21.45
C THR A 19 -0.56 -52.87 -20.44
N LEU A 20 -1.05 -51.65 -20.73
CA LEU A 20 -1.09 -50.53 -19.80
C LEU A 20 -2.50 -49.93 -19.81
N ASP A 21 -3.36 -50.47 -18.96
CA ASP A 21 -4.80 -50.18 -18.85
C ASP A 21 -5.10 -48.66 -18.68
N ASP A 22 -4.19 -47.89 -18.08
CA ASP A 22 -4.33 -46.43 -17.81
C ASP A 22 -3.96 -45.49 -18.98
N LYS A 23 -3.47 -45.97 -20.13
CA LYS A 23 -3.06 -45.10 -21.27
C LYS A 23 -3.78 -45.39 -22.59
N ALA A 24 -4.64 -46.39 -22.61
CA ALA A 24 -5.30 -46.86 -23.81
C ALA A 24 -6.27 -45.82 -24.41
N ALA A 25 -7.00 -45.08 -23.57
CA ALA A 25 -7.99 -44.08 -24.01
C ALA A 25 -7.34 -42.86 -24.68
N ALA A 26 -6.31 -42.30 -24.06
CA ALA A 26 -5.58 -41.15 -24.59
C ALA A 26 -4.83 -41.50 -25.89
N ALA A 27 -4.21 -42.68 -25.95
CA ALA A 27 -3.57 -43.18 -27.16
C ALA A 27 -4.58 -43.37 -28.30
N LYS A 28 -5.78 -43.88 -28.00
CA LYS A 28 -6.86 -44.01 -28.99
C LYS A 28 -7.31 -42.65 -29.53
N CYS A 29 -7.45 -41.63 -28.69
CA CYS A 29 -7.76 -40.27 -29.12
C CYS A 29 -6.67 -39.69 -30.04
N LEU A 30 -5.40 -39.89 -29.71
CA LEU A 30 -4.29 -39.42 -30.55
C LEU A 30 -4.27 -40.13 -31.91
N VAL A 31 -4.29 -41.47 -31.92
CA VAL A 31 -4.23 -42.27 -33.16
C VAL A 31 -5.42 -41.99 -34.07
N THR A 32 -6.64 -41.90 -33.52
CA THR A 32 -7.85 -41.66 -34.32
C THR A 32 -7.81 -40.30 -35.01
N ASN A 33 -7.39 -39.24 -34.29
CA ASN A 33 -7.33 -37.90 -34.86
C ASN A 33 -6.13 -37.72 -35.81
N VAL A 34 -4.99 -38.38 -35.55
CA VAL A 34 -3.84 -38.35 -36.47
C VAL A 34 -4.19 -39.05 -37.78
N LEU A 35 -4.85 -40.22 -37.75
CA LEU A 35 -5.31 -40.94 -38.95
C LEU A 35 -6.38 -40.18 -39.75
N ALA A 36 -7.15 -39.31 -39.10
CA ALA A 36 -8.10 -38.42 -39.75
C ALA A 36 -7.45 -37.12 -40.30
N SER A 37 -6.17 -36.88 -39.98
CA SER A 37 -5.42 -35.68 -40.37
C SER A 37 -4.48 -35.94 -41.54
N THR A 38 -3.82 -34.89 -42.01
CA THR A 38 -2.80 -34.96 -43.06
C THR A 38 -1.42 -35.40 -42.55
N CYS A 39 -1.24 -35.61 -41.24
CA CYS A 39 0.04 -35.97 -40.63
C CYS A 39 0.19 -37.50 -40.51
N GLU A 40 1.39 -38.01 -40.73
CA GLU A 40 1.74 -39.40 -40.45
C GLU A 40 2.04 -39.61 -38.95
N LEU A 41 1.86 -40.83 -38.44
CA LEU A 41 2.07 -41.15 -37.02
C LEU A 41 3.51 -40.98 -36.54
N ASP A 42 4.48 -41.09 -37.44
CA ASP A 42 5.91 -40.92 -37.19
C ASP A 42 6.38 -39.47 -37.38
N ASP A 43 5.61 -38.62 -38.08
CA ASP A 43 5.90 -37.20 -38.21
C ASP A 43 5.44 -36.40 -36.98
N VAL A 44 6.26 -36.49 -35.94
CA VAL A 44 6.11 -35.72 -34.69
C VAL A 44 6.04 -34.22 -34.96
N LYS A 45 6.77 -33.70 -35.97
CA LYS A 45 6.82 -32.26 -36.25
C LYS A 45 5.51 -31.76 -36.85
N CYS A 46 4.92 -32.51 -37.78
CA CYS A 46 3.59 -32.21 -38.33
C CYS A 46 2.52 -32.23 -37.24
N THR A 47 2.55 -33.25 -36.39
CA THR A 47 1.60 -33.41 -35.27
C THR A 47 1.69 -32.26 -34.26
N CYS A 48 2.90 -31.76 -34.01
CA CYS A 48 3.13 -30.66 -33.06
C CYS A 48 2.82 -29.27 -33.62
N MET A 49 2.86 -29.07 -34.94
CA MET A 49 2.61 -27.76 -35.57
C MET A 49 1.15 -27.57 -36.00
N ASN A 50 0.37 -28.64 -36.10
CA ASN A 50 -1.02 -28.57 -36.53
C ASN A 50 -1.96 -28.23 -35.36
N ALA A 51 -2.34 -26.95 -35.27
CA ALA A 51 -3.18 -26.43 -34.18
C ALA A 51 -4.60 -27.04 -34.15
N GLU A 52 -5.19 -27.32 -35.31
CA GLU A 52 -6.52 -27.92 -35.41
C GLU A 52 -6.50 -29.37 -34.89
N LEU A 53 -5.48 -30.13 -35.29
CA LEU A 53 -5.27 -31.49 -34.77
C LEU A 53 -5.08 -31.49 -33.25
N GLN A 54 -4.26 -30.59 -32.71
CA GLN A 54 -4.06 -30.48 -31.26
C GLN A 54 -5.36 -30.17 -30.51
N GLN A 55 -6.20 -29.29 -31.07
CA GLN A 55 -7.49 -28.95 -30.48
C GLN A 55 -8.46 -30.15 -30.48
N GLN A 56 -8.53 -30.91 -31.58
CA GLN A 56 -9.39 -32.09 -31.65
C GLN A 56 -8.92 -33.20 -30.70
N VAL A 57 -7.60 -33.40 -30.58
CA VAL A 57 -7.03 -34.32 -29.59
C VAL A 57 -7.34 -33.87 -28.17
N GLU A 58 -7.22 -32.57 -27.85
CA GLU A 58 -7.57 -32.04 -26.53
C GLU A 58 -9.06 -32.25 -26.22
N ILE A 59 -9.97 -32.01 -27.16
CA ILE A 59 -11.41 -32.26 -27.00
C ILE A 59 -11.69 -33.75 -26.74
N CYS A 60 -11.05 -34.66 -27.49
CA CYS A 60 -11.23 -36.10 -27.33
C CYS A 60 -10.72 -36.59 -25.97
N VAL A 61 -9.54 -36.11 -25.55
CA VAL A 61 -8.93 -36.50 -24.27
C VAL A 61 -9.74 -35.96 -23.09
N LEU A 62 -10.24 -34.72 -23.15
CA LEU A 62 -11.08 -34.15 -22.10
C LEU A 62 -12.46 -34.81 -21.96
N SER A 63 -12.95 -35.48 -23.02
CA SER A 63 -14.25 -36.15 -23.00
C SER A 63 -14.19 -37.63 -22.60
N ASN A 64 -13.08 -38.31 -22.90
CA ASN A 64 -12.95 -39.76 -22.73
C ASN A 64 -11.93 -40.20 -21.67
N CYS A 65 -11.12 -39.29 -21.14
CA CYS A 65 -10.10 -39.59 -20.13
C CYS A 65 -10.36 -38.83 -18.82
N THR A 66 -9.80 -39.33 -17.72
CA THR A 66 -9.73 -38.59 -16.45
C THR A 66 -8.84 -37.36 -16.58
N VAL A 67 -9.00 -36.36 -15.70
CA VAL A 67 -8.17 -35.15 -15.74
C VAL A 67 -6.69 -35.47 -15.50
N ILE A 68 -6.39 -36.47 -14.67
CA ILE A 68 -5.02 -36.91 -14.38
C ILE A 68 -4.37 -37.48 -15.65
N GLU A 69 -5.08 -38.35 -16.38
CA GLU A 69 -4.61 -38.89 -17.66
C GLU A 69 -4.48 -37.79 -18.71
N ALA A 70 -5.41 -36.84 -18.75
CA ALA A 70 -5.37 -35.70 -19.66
C ALA A 70 -4.14 -34.82 -19.41
N LEU A 71 -3.82 -34.52 -18.15
CA LEU A 71 -2.62 -33.77 -17.76
C LEU A 71 -1.33 -34.55 -18.08
N SER A 72 -1.29 -35.86 -17.79
CA SER A 72 -0.15 -36.71 -18.12
C SER A 72 0.09 -36.81 -19.64
N THR A 73 -0.99 -36.90 -20.42
CA THR A 73 -0.94 -36.90 -21.88
C THR A 73 -0.42 -35.57 -22.38
N LYS A 74 -0.97 -34.46 -21.89
CA LYS A 74 -0.51 -33.09 -22.22
C LYS A 74 0.96 -32.90 -21.89
N ASN A 75 1.43 -33.39 -20.74
CA ASN A 75 2.84 -33.32 -20.36
C ASN A 75 3.74 -34.07 -21.36
N THR A 76 3.36 -35.30 -21.71
CA THR A 76 4.12 -36.13 -22.65
C THR A 76 4.14 -35.50 -24.04
N THR A 77 2.99 -35.05 -24.55
CA THR A 77 2.86 -34.39 -25.86
C THR A 77 3.66 -33.10 -25.92
N MET A 78 3.55 -32.22 -24.91
CA MET A 78 4.28 -30.95 -24.88
C MET A 78 5.80 -31.15 -24.77
N THR A 79 6.24 -32.16 -24.01
CA THR A 79 7.65 -32.54 -23.90
C THR A 79 8.17 -33.09 -25.23
N LEU A 80 7.40 -33.95 -25.90
CA LEU A 80 7.74 -34.51 -27.22
C LEU A 80 7.82 -33.43 -28.29
N CYS A 81 6.93 -32.43 -28.24
CA CYS A 81 6.94 -31.28 -29.14
C CYS A 81 8.04 -30.25 -28.83
N GLY A 82 8.83 -30.43 -27.78
CA GLY A 82 9.86 -29.48 -27.36
C GLY A 82 9.29 -28.12 -26.95
N ALA A 83 8.05 -28.06 -26.46
CA ALA A 83 7.42 -26.82 -26.06
C ALA A 83 8.19 -26.18 -24.89
N PRO A 84 8.42 -24.85 -24.91
CA PRO A 84 9.17 -24.20 -23.84
C PRO A 84 8.39 -24.27 -22.52
N VAL A 85 9.00 -24.89 -21.49
CA VAL A 85 8.45 -24.90 -20.14
C VAL A 85 8.59 -23.51 -19.54
N ARG A 86 7.46 -22.84 -19.30
CA ARG A 86 7.46 -21.49 -18.74
C ARG A 86 7.65 -21.60 -17.22
N ASN A 87 8.67 -20.91 -16.69
CA ASN A 87 8.96 -20.91 -15.27
C ASN A 87 9.10 -19.48 -14.72
N GLY A 88 8.03 -19.00 -14.10
CA GLY A 88 7.92 -17.68 -13.49
C GLY A 88 8.00 -17.70 -11.97
N GLN A 89 8.32 -18.84 -11.37
CA GLN A 89 8.33 -19.05 -9.92
C GLN A 89 9.45 -18.23 -9.24
N ALA A 90 10.70 -18.41 -9.67
CA ALA A 90 11.85 -17.71 -9.09
C ALA A 90 11.70 -16.18 -9.12
N PRO A 91 11.34 -15.53 -10.24
CA PRO A 91 11.17 -14.08 -10.25
C PRO A 91 10.01 -13.61 -9.36
N PHE A 92 8.97 -14.43 -9.16
CA PHE A 92 7.90 -14.11 -8.21
C PHE A 92 8.39 -14.17 -6.76
N ILE A 93 9.14 -15.20 -6.38
CA ILE A 93 9.71 -15.34 -5.03
C ILE A 93 10.65 -14.18 -4.71
N TYR A 94 11.58 -13.85 -5.63
CA TYR A 94 12.50 -12.72 -5.43
C TYR A 94 11.76 -11.40 -5.26
N LEU A 95 10.71 -11.16 -6.05
CA LEU A 95 9.87 -9.96 -5.93
C LEU A 95 9.15 -9.92 -4.58
N ASN A 96 8.54 -11.03 -4.17
CA ASN A 96 7.81 -11.14 -2.91
C ASN A 96 8.72 -10.89 -1.69
N ASP A 97 9.88 -11.54 -1.65
CA ASP A 97 10.81 -11.41 -0.53
C ASP A 97 11.45 -10.02 -0.46
N THR A 98 11.87 -9.46 -1.60
CA THR A 98 12.47 -8.11 -1.64
C THR A 98 11.50 -7.02 -1.22
N MET A 99 10.26 -7.04 -1.74
CA MET A 99 9.22 -6.09 -1.34
C MET A 99 8.89 -6.22 0.16
N GLY A 100 8.79 -7.45 0.66
CA GLY A 100 8.51 -7.74 2.06
C GLY A 100 9.58 -7.21 3.02
N ILE A 101 10.86 -7.40 2.68
CA ILE A 101 11.99 -6.88 3.47
C ILE A 101 11.94 -5.35 3.52
N ILE A 102 11.70 -4.69 2.38
CA ILE A 102 11.60 -3.23 2.33
C ILE A 102 10.42 -2.75 3.21
N SER A 103 9.25 -3.38 3.11
CA SER A 103 8.10 -3.05 3.97
C SER A 103 8.39 -3.22 5.46
N GLY A 104 9.13 -4.27 5.82
CA GLY A 104 9.60 -4.49 7.18
C GLY A 104 10.50 -3.37 7.68
N VAL A 105 11.46 -2.92 6.86
CA VAL A 105 12.33 -1.78 7.18
C VAL A 105 11.52 -0.50 7.39
N PHE A 106 10.54 -0.21 6.53
CA PHE A 106 9.66 0.96 6.67
C PHE A 106 8.84 0.92 7.97
N CYS A 107 8.30 -0.25 8.33
CA CYS A 107 7.58 -0.43 9.58
C CYS A 107 8.49 -0.25 10.80
N ILE A 108 9.66 -0.88 10.81
CA ILE A 108 10.64 -0.72 11.89
C ILE A 108 11.02 0.76 12.05
N LEU A 109 11.30 1.45 10.94
CA LEU A 109 11.66 2.86 10.96
C LEU A 109 10.53 3.75 11.52
N ARG A 110 9.27 3.42 11.19
CA ARG A 110 8.08 4.08 11.75
C ARG A 110 8.03 3.93 13.27
N TYR A 111 8.18 2.72 13.81
CA TYR A 111 8.12 2.49 15.26
C TYR A 111 9.33 3.11 15.98
N LEU A 112 10.55 2.94 15.44
CA LEU A 112 11.76 3.54 15.99
C LEU A 112 11.62 5.07 16.08
N THR A 113 11.11 5.71 15.03
CA THR A 113 10.86 7.16 15.04
C THR A 113 9.92 7.54 16.18
N LYS A 114 8.81 6.82 16.37
CA LYS A 114 7.86 7.14 17.44
C LYS A 114 8.43 6.93 18.84
N ILE A 115 9.21 5.87 19.04
CA ILE A 115 9.88 5.56 20.31
C ILE A 115 10.94 6.62 20.64
N VAL A 116 11.85 6.90 19.70
CA VAL A 116 12.96 7.87 19.89
C VAL A 116 12.43 9.28 20.15
N TYR A 117 11.41 9.72 19.40
CA TYR A 117 10.83 11.05 19.53
C TYR A 117 9.67 11.13 20.53
N LYS A 118 9.41 10.06 21.30
CA LYS A 118 8.34 9.95 22.30
C LYS A 118 6.96 10.38 21.77
N VAL A 119 6.68 10.05 20.50
CA VAL A 119 5.39 10.33 19.88
C VAL A 119 4.40 9.24 20.34
N PRO A 120 3.21 9.60 20.84
CA PRO A 120 2.27 8.60 21.34
C PRO A 120 1.81 7.67 20.21
N LEU A 121 1.77 6.37 20.52
CA LEU A 121 1.24 5.33 19.65
C LEU A 121 -0.27 5.48 19.54
N GLY A 122 -0.78 5.49 18.31
CA GLY A 122 -2.20 5.59 18.03
C GLY A 122 -2.79 4.25 17.56
N LEU A 123 -4.10 4.22 17.38
CA LEU A 123 -4.78 3.07 16.76
C LEU A 123 -4.25 2.80 15.33
N ASP A 124 -3.79 3.84 14.63
CA ASP A 124 -3.12 3.68 13.34
C ASP A 124 -1.88 2.78 13.40
N ASP A 125 -1.16 2.80 14.52
CA ASP A 125 0.01 1.93 14.72
C ASP A 125 -0.40 0.49 15.02
N LEU A 126 -1.44 0.27 15.82
CA LEU A 126 -1.93 -1.07 16.11
C LEU A 126 -2.39 -1.78 14.83
N PHE A 127 -3.18 -1.09 14.00
CA PHE A 127 -3.66 -1.64 12.74
C PHE A 127 -2.51 -1.86 11.74
N MET A 128 -1.49 -1.00 11.75
CA MET A 128 -0.27 -1.22 10.97
C MET A 128 0.48 -2.48 11.41
N LEU A 129 0.59 -2.73 12.72
CA LEU A 129 1.19 -3.96 13.24
C LEU A 129 0.44 -5.20 12.77
N ILE A 130 -0.89 -5.18 12.86
CA ILE A 130 -1.75 -6.29 12.41
C ILE A 130 -1.56 -6.52 10.90
N THR A 131 -1.58 -5.45 10.10
CA THR A 131 -1.31 -5.49 8.64
C THR A 131 0.04 -6.18 8.39
N MET A 132 1.11 -5.73 9.05
CA MET A 132 2.43 -6.33 8.86
C MET A 132 2.50 -7.81 9.27
N LEU A 133 1.83 -8.22 10.35
CA LEU A 133 1.78 -9.62 10.77
C LEU A 133 1.09 -10.50 9.70
N ILE A 134 0.00 -10.01 9.12
CA ILE A 134 -0.69 -10.69 8.01
C ILE A 134 0.22 -10.72 6.78
N SER A 135 0.86 -9.61 6.42
CA SER A 135 1.77 -9.56 5.28
C SER A 135 2.97 -10.51 5.43
N ILE A 136 3.52 -10.70 6.64
CA ILE A 136 4.57 -11.70 6.90
C ILE A 136 4.05 -13.13 6.65
N ALA A 137 2.82 -13.44 7.10
CA ALA A 137 2.19 -14.71 6.79
C ALA A 137 2.00 -14.89 5.27
N CYS A 138 1.56 -13.86 4.56
CA CYS A 138 1.45 -13.87 3.10
C CYS A 138 2.79 -14.13 2.41
N ILE A 139 3.86 -13.45 2.83
CA ILE A 139 5.20 -13.61 2.26
C ILE A 139 5.70 -15.04 2.45
N THR A 140 5.57 -15.58 3.67
CA THR A 140 6.02 -16.95 3.98
C THR A 140 5.22 -18.00 3.21
N ILE A 141 3.90 -17.85 3.10
CA ILE A 141 3.05 -18.77 2.32
C ILE A 141 3.37 -18.68 0.82
N ASN A 142 3.61 -17.49 0.27
CA ASN A 142 3.99 -17.33 -1.14
C ASN A 142 5.29 -18.05 -1.47
N THR A 143 6.31 -17.91 -0.61
CA THR A 143 7.64 -18.48 -0.85
C THR A 143 7.70 -19.98 -0.58
N TYR A 144 7.22 -20.43 0.58
CA TYR A 144 7.33 -21.84 0.99
C TYR A 144 6.12 -22.70 0.62
N GLY A 145 4.92 -22.12 0.53
CA GLY A 145 3.68 -22.84 0.18
C GLY A 145 3.43 -22.86 -1.33
N LEU A 146 3.08 -21.71 -1.91
CA LEU A 146 2.73 -21.58 -3.33
C LEU A 146 3.93 -21.87 -4.23
N GLY A 147 5.08 -21.28 -3.92
CA GLY A 147 6.32 -21.50 -4.66
C GLY A 147 6.64 -22.99 -4.78
N HIS A 148 6.71 -23.70 -3.65
CA HIS A 148 7.02 -25.14 -3.65
C HIS A 148 5.94 -26.00 -4.34
N SER A 149 4.69 -25.55 -4.35
CA SER A 149 3.59 -26.21 -5.06
C SER A 149 3.61 -25.97 -6.59
N GLY A 150 4.63 -25.29 -7.12
CA GLY A 150 4.82 -25.08 -8.55
C GLY A 150 4.07 -23.88 -9.12
N PHE A 151 3.73 -22.90 -8.27
CA PHE A 151 3.09 -21.66 -8.72
C PHE A 151 3.95 -20.92 -9.75
N GLY A 152 3.32 -20.42 -10.82
CA GLY A 152 4.02 -19.79 -11.94
C GLY A 152 4.75 -20.76 -12.89
N ARG A 153 4.49 -22.07 -12.79
CA ARG A 153 4.85 -23.07 -13.82
C ARG A 153 3.59 -23.53 -14.54
N ASP A 154 3.76 -24.09 -15.74
CA ASP A 154 2.66 -24.69 -16.47
C ASP A 154 2.03 -25.87 -15.72
N ILE A 155 0.69 -25.91 -15.62
CA ILE A 155 -0.01 -26.88 -14.74
C ILE A 155 0.26 -28.34 -15.14
N TRP A 156 0.50 -28.60 -16.42
CA TRP A 156 0.81 -29.93 -16.95
C TRP A 156 2.17 -30.46 -16.50
N THR A 157 3.06 -29.60 -15.98
CA THR A 157 4.35 -30.03 -15.39
C THR A 157 4.24 -30.44 -13.92
N LEU A 158 3.09 -30.22 -13.30
CA LEU A 158 2.89 -30.41 -11.86
C LEU A 158 2.31 -31.79 -11.54
N THR A 159 2.66 -32.32 -10.37
CA THR A 159 2.04 -33.55 -9.88
C THR A 159 0.63 -33.28 -9.35
N PRO A 160 -0.28 -34.27 -9.37
CA PRO A 160 -1.62 -34.16 -8.76
C PRO A 160 -1.62 -33.60 -7.32
N THR A 161 -0.64 -34.02 -6.52
CA THR A 161 -0.45 -33.56 -5.14
C THR A 161 -0.04 -32.09 -5.07
N GLN A 162 0.82 -31.63 -5.98
CA GLN A 162 1.22 -30.23 -6.10
C GLN A 162 0.04 -29.35 -6.52
N ILE A 163 -0.80 -29.79 -7.46
CA ILE A 163 -1.98 -29.03 -7.90
C ILE A 163 -2.97 -28.84 -6.74
N THR A 164 -3.23 -29.90 -5.97
CA THR A 164 -4.10 -29.82 -4.79
C THR A 164 -3.52 -28.88 -3.73
N ASN A 165 -2.22 -28.97 -3.45
CA ASN A 165 -1.56 -28.08 -2.49
C ASN A 165 -1.54 -26.63 -2.97
N PHE A 166 -1.32 -26.39 -4.27
CA PHE A 166 -1.45 -25.07 -4.88
C PHE A 166 -2.84 -24.49 -4.61
N GLY A 167 -3.91 -25.23 -4.88
CA GLY A 167 -5.28 -24.81 -4.61
C GLY A 167 -5.51 -24.47 -3.13
N ARG A 168 -5.00 -25.30 -2.21
CA ARG A 168 -5.10 -25.06 -0.75
C ARG A 168 -4.39 -23.78 -0.31
N TRP A 169 -3.15 -23.58 -0.74
CA TRP A 169 -2.41 -22.38 -0.35
C TRP A 169 -2.96 -21.12 -1.01
N PHE A 170 -3.40 -21.21 -2.27
CA PHE A 170 -4.02 -20.11 -2.98
C PHE A 170 -5.34 -19.66 -2.32
N TYR A 171 -6.13 -20.62 -1.81
CA TYR A 171 -7.31 -20.34 -1.01
C TYR A 171 -6.99 -19.53 0.26
N VAL A 172 -5.99 -19.98 1.04
CA VAL A 172 -5.58 -19.28 2.27
C VAL A 172 -5.07 -17.88 1.95
N MET A 173 -4.28 -17.73 0.88
CA MET A 173 -3.77 -16.45 0.42
C MET A 173 -4.88 -15.47 0.03
N ALA A 174 -5.94 -15.93 -0.62
CA ALA A 174 -7.07 -15.06 -0.99
C ALA A 174 -7.74 -14.46 0.26
N ILE A 175 -7.91 -15.26 1.33
CA ILE A 175 -8.50 -14.79 2.59
C ILE A 175 -7.60 -13.77 3.27
N LEU A 176 -6.31 -14.11 3.43
CA LEU A 176 -5.34 -13.22 4.06
C LEU A 176 -5.22 -11.91 3.29
N TYR A 177 -5.24 -11.97 1.97
CA TYR A 177 -5.19 -10.81 1.10
C TYR A 177 -6.35 -9.83 1.32
N PHE A 178 -7.60 -10.31 1.36
CA PHE A 178 -8.75 -9.44 1.61
C PHE A 178 -8.73 -8.84 3.02
N ALA A 179 -8.26 -9.60 4.01
CA ALA A 179 -8.06 -9.10 5.35
C ALA A 179 -6.98 -8.00 5.36
N ASP A 180 -5.83 -8.24 4.74
CA ASP A 180 -4.69 -7.31 4.70
C ASP A 180 -5.08 -5.97 4.06
N GLN A 181 -5.77 -6.00 2.92
CA GLN A 181 -6.34 -4.81 2.26
C GLN A 181 -7.24 -3.99 3.21
N ALA A 182 -8.10 -4.66 3.97
CA ALA A 182 -8.99 -3.98 4.90
C ALA A 182 -8.22 -3.33 6.05
N PHE A 183 -7.29 -4.04 6.70
CA PHE A 183 -6.48 -3.52 7.80
C PHE A 183 -5.57 -2.37 7.36
N LEU A 184 -5.00 -2.46 6.15
CA LEU A 184 -4.17 -1.41 5.57
C LEU A 184 -4.97 -0.11 5.35
N LYS A 185 -6.18 -0.20 4.80
CA LYS A 185 -7.05 0.98 4.62
C LYS A 185 -7.51 1.55 5.96
N LEU A 186 -7.82 0.70 6.94
CA LEU A 186 -8.14 1.15 8.31
C LEU A 186 -6.99 1.92 8.94
N THR A 187 -5.76 1.45 8.76
CA THR A 187 -4.55 2.17 9.20
C THR A 187 -4.50 3.59 8.62
N MET A 188 -4.75 3.75 7.31
CA MET A 188 -4.78 5.08 6.68
C MET A 188 -5.91 5.97 7.21
N ILE A 189 -7.11 5.40 7.42
CA ILE A 189 -8.27 6.14 7.93
C ILE A 189 -8.05 6.60 9.37
N PHE A 190 -7.53 5.75 10.25
CA PHE A 190 -7.18 6.14 11.64
C PHE A 190 -6.12 7.24 11.66
N PHE A 191 -5.14 7.14 10.78
CA PHE A 191 -4.13 8.18 10.62
C PHE A 191 -4.75 9.52 10.19
N PHE A 192 -5.69 9.53 9.25
CA PHE A 192 -6.41 10.74 8.85
C PHE A 192 -7.33 11.29 9.96
N LEU A 193 -7.98 10.43 10.74
CA LEU A 193 -8.78 10.84 11.91
C LEU A 193 -7.94 11.55 12.98
N ARG A 194 -6.66 11.18 13.11
CA ARG A 194 -5.71 11.82 14.03
C ARG A 194 -5.24 13.18 13.53
N ILE A 195 -5.09 13.34 12.21
CA ILE A 195 -4.55 14.57 11.61
C ILE A 195 -5.60 15.66 11.42
N PHE A 196 -6.80 15.30 10.97
CA PHE A 196 -7.80 16.30 10.57
C PHE A 196 -8.81 16.53 11.71
N PRO A 197 -8.77 17.68 12.40
CA PRO A 197 -9.72 17.99 13.48
C PRO A 197 -11.11 18.41 12.98
N SER A 198 -11.26 18.72 11.68
CA SER A 198 -12.50 19.24 11.09
C SER A 198 -13.67 18.27 11.24
N LYS A 199 -14.78 18.74 11.86
CA LYS A 199 -15.98 17.93 12.14
C LYS A 199 -16.56 17.27 10.89
N ASN A 200 -16.64 18.00 9.78
CA ASN A 200 -17.18 17.48 8.51
C ASN A 200 -16.29 16.36 7.94
N VAL A 201 -14.96 16.54 8.01
CA VAL A 201 -13.99 15.54 7.53
C VAL A 201 -14.03 14.30 8.41
N ARG A 202 -14.12 14.46 9.73
CA ARG A 202 -14.25 13.33 10.66
C ARG A 202 -15.52 12.53 10.40
N LYS A 203 -16.65 13.19 10.11
CA LYS A 203 -17.90 12.49 9.73
C LYS A 203 -17.69 11.62 8.49
N ILE A 204 -17.06 12.17 7.45
CA ILE A 204 -16.74 11.41 6.22
C ILE A 204 -15.82 10.22 6.55
N LEU A 205 -14.76 10.44 7.33
CA LEU A 205 -13.81 9.39 7.72
C LEU A 205 -14.47 8.26 8.53
N TRP A 206 -15.36 8.56 9.47
CA TRP A 206 -16.12 7.55 10.21
C TRP A 206 -17.04 6.75 9.29
N THR A 207 -17.72 7.41 8.34
CA THR A 207 -18.52 6.72 7.32
C THR A 207 -17.65 5.82 6.45
N THR A 208 -16.53 6.32 5.92
CA THR A 208 -15.58 5.53 5.12
C THR A 208 -15.05 4.33 5.91
N MET A 209 -14.76 4.50 7.20
CA MET A 209 -14.32 3.40 8.06
C MET A 209 -15.37 2.28 8.16
N GLY A 210 -16.63 2.63 8.43
CA GLY A 210 -17.73 1.65 8.48
C GLY A 210 -17.91 0.91 7.15
N VAL A 211 -17.81 1.64 6.04
CA VAL A 211 -17.86 1.06 4.68
C VAL A 211 -16.69 0.10 4.44
N THR A 212 -15.45 0.50 4.79
CA THR A 212 -14.26 -0.38 4.68
C THR A 212 -14.41 -1.67 5.48
N ILE A 213 -14.89 -1.59 6.72
CA ILE A 213 -15.09 -2.77 7.59
C ILE A 213 -16.14 -3.69 6.97
N THR A 214 -17.26 -3.13 6.52
CA THR A 214 -18.36 -3.90 5.92
C THR A 214 -17.90 -4.62 4.66
N ILE A 215 -17.18 -3.92 3.78
CA ILE A 215 -16.60 -4.48 2.55
C ILE A 215 -15.58 -5.58 2.88
N GLY A 216 -14.65 -5.32 3.81
CA GLY A 216 -13.61 -6.26 4.20
C GLY A 216 -14.21 -7.56 4.76
N ILE A 217 -15.15 -7.44 5.69
CA ILE A 217 -15.88 -8.59 6.25
C ILE A 217 -16.60 -9.34 5.11
N THR A 218 -17.35 -8.64 4.26
CA THR A 218 -18.10 -9.26 3.16
C THR A 218 -17.19 -10.11 2.26
N TYR A 219 -16.06 -9.56 1.80
CA TYR A 219 -15.14 -10.30 0.92
C TYR A 219 -14.38 -11.42 1.63
N VAL A 220 -14.03 -11.28 2.91
CA VAL A 220 -13.45 -12.38 3.70
C VAL A 220 -14.44 -13.54 3.83
N PHE A 221 -15.71 -13.25 4.16
CA PHE A 221 -16.75 -14.28 4.24
C PHE A 221 -17.03 -14.91 2.87
N LEU A 222 -17.08 -14.11 1.79
CA LEU A 222 -17.22 -14.64 0.44
C LEU A 222 -16.04 -15.55 0.06
N ALA A 223 -14.81 -15.19 0.42
CA ALA A 223 -13.63 -16.02 0.17
C ALA A 223 -13.65 -17.34 0.93
N ILE A 224 -14.08 -17.31 2.20
CA ILE A 224 -14.18 -18.52 3.03
C ILE A 224 -15.28 -19.46 2.50
N PHE A 225 -16.45 -18.90 2.17
CA PHE A 225 -17.64 -19.67 1.78
C PHE A 225 -17.88 -19.71 0.27
N GLN A 226 -16.84 -19.49 -0.55
CA GLN A 226 -16.97 -19.47 -2.02
C GLN A 226 -17.36 -20.83 -2.61
N CYS A 227 -17.06 -21.94 -1.93
CA CYS A 227 -17.38 -23.30 -2.38
C CYS A 227 -18.14 -24.09 -1.31
N ARG A 228 -19.03 -24.98 -1.74
CA ARG A 228 -19.73 -25.96 -0.90
C ARG A 228 -19.54 -27.37 -1.47
N PRO A 229 -18.87 -28.29 -0.75
CA PRO A 229 -18.10 -28.07 0.50
C PRO A 229 -16.86 -27.17 0.28
N ILE A 230 -16.29 -26.61 1.36
CA ILE A 230 -15.09 -25.73 1.26
C ILE A 230 -13.91 -26.46 0.60
N SER A 231 -13.78 -27.75 0.88
CA SER A 231 -12.74 -28.60 0.29
C SER A 231 -12.79 -28.67 -1.24
N TYR A 232 -13.98 -28.43 -1.82
CA TYR A 232 -14.16 -28.43 -3.25
C TYR A 232 -13.33 -27.35 -3.95
N PHE A 233 -12.90 -26.27 -3.28
CA PHE A 233 -12.04 -25.27 -3.91
C PHE A 233 -10.72 -25.86 -4.44
N TRP A 234 -10.10 -26.78 -3.67
CA TRP A 234 -8.81 -27.38 -4.03
C TRP A 234 -8.93 -28.80 -4.57
N THR A 235 -10.11 -29.41 -4.56
CA THR A 235 -10.35 -30.71 -5.21
C THR A 235 -11.07 -30.58 -6.56
N LYS A 236 -11.74 -29.47 -6.86
CA LYS A 236 -12.47 -29.26 -8.13
C LYS A 236 -11.66 -29.56 -9.40
N TRP A 237 -10.33 -29.43 -9.34
CA TRP A 237 -9.48 -29.64 -10.51
C TRP A 237 -9.50 -31.08 -11.05
N ASP A 238 -9.79 -32.08 -10.21
CA ASP A 238 -9.82 -33.50 -10.61
C ASP A 238 -11.15 -33.92 -11.27
N LEU A 239 -12.22 -33.12 -11.12
CA LEU A 239 -13.58 -33.41 -11.57
C LEU A 239 -14.20 -34.71 -11.00
N GLU A 240 -13.55 -35.34 -10.01
CA GLU A 240 -14.05 -36.55 -9.35
C GLU A 240 -14.96 -36.21 -8.15
N HIS A 241 -14.77 -35.03 -7.58
CA HIS A 241 -15.51 -34.56 -6.43
C HIS A 241 -16.76 -33.76 -6.86
N GLU A 242 -17.88 -33.98 -6.17
CA GLU A 242 -19.08 -33.18 -6.37
C GLU A 242 -19.08 -31.93 -5.48
N GLY A 243 -19.40 -30.78 -6.07
CA GLY A 243 -19.56 -29.54 -5.33
C GLY A 243 -19.95 -28.38 -6.22
N LYS A 244 -20.33 -27.27 -5.59
CA LYS A 244 -20.63 -26.01 -6.28
C LYS A 244 -19.79 -24.88 -5.71
N CYS A 245 -19.15 -24.14 -6.60
CA CYS A 245 -18.45 -22.90 -6.27
C CYS A 245 -19.13 -21.72 -6.93
N THR A 246 -19.19 -20.60 -6.21
CA THR A 246 -19.49 -19.29 -6.78
C THR A 246 -18.39 -18.90 -7.77
N SER A 247 -18.71 -18.02 -8.72
CA SER A 247 -17.71 -17.53 -9.69
C SER A 247 -16.56 -16.81 -8.98
N VAL A 248 -15.41 -17.48 -8.89
CA VAL A 248 -14.17 -16.94 -8.31
C VAL A 248 -13.76 -15.66 -9.04
N ASN A 249 -13.84 -15.67 -10.38
CA ASN A 249 -13.57 -14.49 -11.19
C ASN A 249 -14.54 -13.34 -10.87
N GLY A 250 -15.82 -13.64 -10.69
CA GLY A 250 -16.82 -12.64 -10.30
C GLY A 250 -16.52 -11.99 -8.94
N ILE A 251 -16.12 -12.79 -7.95
CA ILE A 251 -15.72 -12.28 -6.63
C ILE A 251 -14.46 -11.40 -6.76
N THR A 252 -13.44 -11.84 -7.49
CA THR A 252 -12.19 -11.08 -7.62
C THR A 252 -12.35 -9.80 -8.45
N TRP A 253 -13.16 -9.81 -9.51
CA TRP A 253 -13.42 -8.62 -10.33
C TRP A 253 -14.23 -7.57 -9.57
N SER A 254 -15.28 -8.00 -8.87
CA SER A 254 -16.08 -7.10 -8.03
C SER A 254 -15.25 -6.52 -6.89
N ASN A 255 -14.43 -7.35 -6.22
CA ASN A 255 -13.48 -6.87 -5.21
C ASN A 255 -12.53 -5.83 -5.80
N GLY A 256 -11.97 -6.11 -6.98
CA GLY A 256 -11.03 -5.22 -7.62
C GLY A 256 -11.61 -3.84 -7.91
N ALA A 257 -12.82 -3.78 -8.46
CA ALA A 257 -13.52 -2.52 -8.73
C ALA A 257 -13.84 -1.74 -7.45
N VAL A 258 -14.35 -2.42 -6.42
CA VAL A 258 -14.66 -1.79 -5.12
C VAL A 258 -13.39 -1.28 -4.43
N ASN A 259 -12.28 -2.03 -4.52
CA ASN A 259 -11.01 -1.64 -3.91
C ASN A 259 -10.47 -0.34 -4.51
N ILE A 260 -10.51 -0.23 -5.85
CA ILE A 260 -10.11 0.98 -6.58
C ILE A 260 -10.98 2.17 -6.18
N ALA A 261 -12.31 1.99 -6.10
CA ALA A 261 -13.22 3.04 -5.65
C ALA A 261 -12.88 3.53 -4.24
N MET A 262 -12.57 2.60 -3.33
CA MET A 262 -12.14 2.94 -1.97
C MET A 262 -10.80 3.69 -1.94
N ASP A 263 -9.85 3.35 -2.81
CA ASP A 263 -8.59 4.07 -2.90
C ASP A 263 -8.79 5.52 -3.35
N PHE A 264 -9.65 5.75 -4.36
CA PHE A 264 -10.01 7.11 -4.77
C PHE A 264 -10.68 7.90 -3.64
N LEU A 265 -11.58 7.28 -2.88
CA LEU A 265 -12.23 7.92 -1.74
C LEU A 265 -11.22 8.33 -0.66
N ILE A 266 -10.34 7.39 -0.25
CA ILE A 266 -9.31 7.63 0.76
C ILE A 266 -8.33 8.71 0.29
N LEU A 267 -7.96 8.71 -0.99
CA LEU A 267 -7.07 9.68 -1.60
C LEU A 267 -7.71 11.08 -1.71
N ALA A 268 -9.00 11.18 -2.00
CA ALA A 268 -9.70 12.46 -2.16
C ALA A 268 -9.80 13.28 -0.87
N ILE A 269 -9.88 12.60 0.29
CA ILE A 269 -10.03 13.23 1.61
C ILE A 269 -8.90 14.24 1.90
N PRO A 270 -7.60 13.87 1.90
CA PRO A 270 -6.53 14.81 2.16
C PRO A 270 -6.41 15.92 1.11
N ILE A 271 -6.67 15.64 -0.18
CA ILE A 271 -6.64 16.67 -1.25
C ILE A 271 -7.64 17.79 -0.96
N SER A 272 -8.86 17.42 -0.54
CA SER A 272 -9.91 18.38 -0.25
C SER A 272 -9.51 19.38 0.86
N GLN A 273 -8.70 18.92 1.82
CA GLN A 273 -8.20 19.75 2.91
C GLN A 273 -7.00 20.58 2.50
N LEU A 274 -6.14 20.05 1.63
CA LEU A 274 -4.94 20.75 1.18
C LEU A 274 -5.23 22.00 0.36
N LYS A 275 -6.30 21.99 -0.45
CA LYS A 275 -6.74 23.18 -1.21
C LYS A 275 -7.08 24.37 -0.30
N LYS A 276 -7.41 24.13 0.97
CA LYS A 276 -7.82 25.17 1.93
C LYS A 276 -6.69 25.70 2.80
N MET A 277 -5.46 25.19 2.66
CA MET A 277 -4.38 25.42 3.61
C MET A 277 -3.15 26.04 2.94
N ASN A 278 -2.83 27.29 3.31
CA ASN A 278 -1.70 28.04 2.76
C ASN A 278 -0.37 27.60 3.41
N MET A 279 0.15 26.43 3.01
CA MET A 279 1.42 25.90 3.52
C MET A 279 2.64 26.35 2.70
N GLY A 280 3.73 26.69 3.40
CA GLY A 280 5.03 26.97 2.79
C GLY A 280 5.59 25.80 1.96
N TRP A 281 6.42 26.12 0.97
CA TRP A 281 6.87 25.20 -0.10
C TRP A 281 7.45 23.86 0.40
N GLY A 282 8.24 23.86 1.48
CA GLY A 282 8.80 22.62 2.05
C GLY A 282 7.74 21.66 2.60
N LYS A 283 6.71 22.17 3.30
CA LYS A 283 5.58 21.36 3.78
C LYS A 283 4.70 20.87 2.62
N LYS A 284 4.60 21.67 1.55
CA LYS A 284 3.85 21.35 0.34
C LYS A 284 4.48 20.20 -0.46
N LEU A 285 5.81 20.15 -0.58
CA LEU A 285 6.52 19.07 -1.26
C LEU A 285 6.31 17.71 -0.56
N LEU A 286 6.40 17.69 0.76
CA LEU A 286 6.22 16.47 1.57
C LEU A 286 4.77 15.97 1.62
N VAL A 287 3.80 16.87 1.59
CA VAL A 287 2.40 16.43 1.46
C VAL A 287 2.11 16.00 0.01
N GLY A 288 2.75 16.64 -0.97
CA GLY A 288 2.75 16.21 -2.36
C GLY A 288 3.27 14.79 -2.53
N SER A 289 4.35 14.40 -1.85
CA SER A 289 4.90 13.04 -1.97
C SER A 289 3.94 11.96 -1.44
N MET A 290 3.25 12.21 -0.32
CA MET A 290 2.22 11.29 0.19
C MET A 290 1.08 11.12 -0.82
N PHE A 291 0.69 12.19 -1.51
CA PHE A 291 -0.34 12.15 -2.54
C PHE A 291 0.12 11.39 -3.80
N SER A 292 1.37 11.60 -4.22
CA SER A 292 1.97 10.87 -5.35
C SER A 292 1.98 9.36 -5.11
N VAL A 293 2.32 8.92 -3.90
CA VAL A 293 2.29 7.48 -3.58
C VAL A 293 0.85 6.96 -3.54
N GLY A 294 -0.11 7.73 -3.03
CA GLY A 294 -1.51 7.35 -3.07
C GLY A 294 -2.05 7.17 -4.50
N ILE A 295 -1.67 8.03 -5.45
CA ILE A 295 -1.97 7.83 -6.88
C ILE A 295 -1.26 6.59 -7.42
N PHE A 296 -0.02 6.36 -7.03
CA PHE A 296 0.71 5.18 -7.50
C PHE A 296 0.02 3.88 -7.03
N VAL A 297 -0.46 3.81 -5.78
CA VAL A 297 -1.24 2.67 -5.26
C VAL A 297 -2.54 2.46 -6.05
N THR A 298 -3.24 3.54 -6.44
CA THR A 298 -4.47 3.39 -7.25
C THR A 298 -4.16 2.83 -8.64
N ILE A 299 -3.05 3.24 -9.26
CA ILE A 299 -2.59 2.70 -10.54
C ILE A 299 -2.27 1.20 -10.40
N MET A 300 -1.58 0.80 -9.33
CA MET A 300 -1.29 -0.63 -9.07
C MET A 300 -2.58 -1.46 -8.95
N SER A 301 -3.59 -0.93 -8.26
CA SER A 301 -4.90 -1.59 -8.14
C SER A 301 -5.61 -1.77 -9.48
N ILE A 302 -5.49 -0.81 -10.39
CA ILE A 302 -6.02 -0.90 -11.76
C ILE A 302 -5.27 -1.97 -12.55
N LEU A 303 -3.93 -2.00 -12.48
CA LEU A 303 -3.12 -3.01 -13.17
C LEU A 303 -3.40 -4.42 -12.66
N ARG A 304 -3.63 -4.59 -11.35
CA ARG A 304 -4.08 -5.85 -10.76
C ARG A 304 -5.43 -6.29 -11.33
N LEU A 305 -6.42 -5.39 -11.36
CA LEU A 305 -7.74 -5.71 -11.92
C LEU A 305 -7.62 -6.12 -13.39
N TYR A 306 -6.85 -5.37 -14.19
CA TYR A 306 -6.57 -5.71 -15.58
C TYR A 306 -5.96 -7.11 -15.73
N ALA A 307 -4.90 -7.41 -14.97
CA ALA A 307 -4.26 -8.73 -15.00
C ALA A 307 -5.22 -9.86 -14.59
N THR A 308 -6.12 -9.60 -13.63
CA THR A 308 -7.14 -10.57 -13.20
C THR A 308 -8.20 -10.81 -14.27
N VAL A 309 -8.62 -9.76 -14.96
CA VAL A 309 -9.61 -9.84 -16.04
C VAL A 309 -9.02 -10.61 -17.22
N VAL A 310 -7.78 -10.30 -17.61
CA VAL A 310 -7.06 -11.04 -18.65
C VAL A 310 -6.91 -12.53 -18.28
N ALA A 311 -6.47 -12.83 -17.05
CA ALA A 311 -6.36 -14.21 -16.59
C ALA A 311 -7.70 -14.95 -16.58
N GLY A 312 -8.78 -14.28 -16.19
CA GLY A 312 -10.13 -14.86 -16.14
C GLY A 312 -10.80 -15.04 -17.51
N MET A 313 -10.33 -14.35 -18.54
CA MET A 313 -10.80 -14.49 -19.94
C MET A 313 -9.88 -15.37 -20.79
N SER A 314 -8.74 -15.82 -20.23
CA SER A 314 -7.82 -16.71 -20.93
C SER A 314 -8.49 -18.06 -21.18
N HIS A 315 -8.57 -18.48 -22.44
CA HIS A 315 -9.07 -19.80 -22.83
C HIS A 315 -8.05 -20.93 -22.60
N THR A 316 -6.89 -20.61 -22.03
CA THR A 316 -5.86 -21.61 -21.75
C THR A 316 -6.15 -22.30 -20.42
N ASN A 317 -6.12 -23.63 -20.40
CA ASN A 317 -6.35 -24.44 -19.19
C ASN A 317 -5.16 -24.39 -18.19
N ASN A 318 -4.41 -23.28 -18.12
CA ASN A 318 -3.17 -23.12 -17.35
C ASN A 318 -3.31 -22.07 -16.22
N ALA A 319 -4.21 -22.32 -15.28
CA ALA A 319 -4.51 -21.36 -14.20
C ALA A 319 -3.27 -20.89 -13.41
N SER A 320 -2.33 -21.79 -13.11
CA SER A 320 -1.10 -21.49 -12.35
C SER A 320 -0.21 -20.41 -12.98
N TRP A 321 -0.20 -20.30 -14.32
CA TRP A 321 0.56 -19.31 -15.06
C TRP A 321 -0.21 -18.00 -15.20
N GLU A 322 -1.49 -18.07 -15.55
CA GLU A 322 -2.33 -16.89 -15.82
C GLU A 322 -2.50 -16.02 -14.56
N TYR A 323 -2.67 -16.63 -13.37
CA TYR A 323 -2.79 -15.89 -12.10
C TYR A 323 -1.44 -15.40 -11.52
N LEU A 324 -0.31 -15.70 -12.17
CA LEU A 324 1.01 -15.21 -11.72
C LEU A 324 1.09 -13.69 -11.79
N ALA A 325 0.59 -13.10 -12.89
CA ALA A 325 0.59 -11.64 -13.06
C ALA A 325 -0.29 -10.96 -12.00
N MET A 326 -1.48 -11.49 -11.74
CA MET A 326 -2.37 -11.01 -10.66
C MET A 326 -1.65 -11.02 -9.32
N SER A 327 -0.95 -12.10 -8.98
CA SER A 327 -0.30 -12.26 -7.68
C SER A 327 0.90 -11.33 -7.52
N LYS A 328 1.66 -11.06 -8.60
CA LYS A 328 2.71 -10.05 -8.62
C LYS A 328 2.16 -8.66 -8.32
N TRP A 329 1.11 -8.23 -9.02
CA TRP A 329 0.51 -6.92 -8.80
C TRP A 329 -0.09 -6.78 -7.40
N SER A 330 -0.74 -7.84 -6.89
CA SER A 330 -1.29 -7.87 -5.52
C SER A 330 -0.19 -7.71 -4.45
N THR A 331 0.96 -8.35 -4.66
CA THR A 331 2.12 -8.22 -3.76
C THR A 331 2.68 -6.81 -3.78
N ILE A 332 2.85 -6.22 -4.98
CA ILE A 332 3.32 -4.84 -5.12
C ILE A 332 2.36 -3.88 -4.43
N GLU A 333 1.05 -4.02 -4.67
CA GLU A 333 0.02 -3.13 -4.14
C GLU A 333 0.02 -3.07 -2.61
N ILE A 334 0.04 -4.22 -1.92
CA ILE A 334 0.06 -4.28 -0.46
C ILE A 334 1.34 -3.63 0.08
N ASN A 335 2.50 -4.01 -0.44
CA ASN A 335 3.78 -3.49 0.05
C ASN A 335 3.93 -1.99 -0.16
N VAL A 336 3.57 -1.49 -1.35
CA VAL A 336 3.57 -0.05 -1.65
C VAL A 336 2.57 0.69 -0.76
N GLY A 337 1.41 0.10 -0.49
CA GLY A 337 0.43 0.66 0.42
C GLY A 337 0.94 0.76 1.86
N ILE A 338 1.70 -0.24 2.35
CA ILE A 338 2.41 -0.18 3.64
C ILE A 338 3.41 0.98 3.64
N TRP A 339 4.20 1.14 2.59
CA TRP A 339 5.15 2.25 2.47
C TRP A 339 4.44 3.61 2.52
N CYS A 340 3.32 3.73 1.81
CA CYS A 340 2.46 4.91 1.81
C CYS A 340 1.96 5.26 3.22
N ALA A 341 1.49 4.25 3.96
CA ALA A 341 1.01 4.44 5.32
C ALA A 341 2.14 4.74 6.33
N CYS A 342 3.39 4.37 6.03
CA CYS A 342 4.57 4.69 6.83
C CYS A 342 5.16 6.08 6.54
N MET A 343 4.99 6.63 5.34
CA MET A 343 5.50 7.96 4.93
C MET A 343 5.22 9.12 5.91
N PRO A 344 4.04 9.27 6.51
CA PRO A 344 3.83 10.42 7.39
C PRO A 344 4.66 10.40 8.66
N THR A 345 5.03 9.22 9.15
CA THR A 345 5.95 9.12 10.28
C THR A 345 7.39 9.42 9.83
N LEU A 346 7.76 8.97 8.62
CA LEU A 346 9.05 9.34 8.01
C LEU A 346 9.20 10.85 7.84
N ARG A 347 8.12 11.57 7.50
CA ARG A 347 8.12 13.04 7.48
C ARG A 347 8.61 13.63 8.81
N VAL A 348 8.09 13.14 9.94
CA VAL A 348 8.52 13.62 11.27
C VAL A 348 10.01 13.36 11.47
N MET A 349 10.48 12.17 11.09
CA MET A 349 11.89 11.82 11.16
C MET A 349 12.76 12.76 10.30
N PHE A 350 12.44 12.96 9.02
CA PHE A 350 13.22 13.81 8.12
C PHE A 350 13.25 15.27 8.58
N THR A 351 12.13 15.80 9.07
CA THR A 351 12.08 17.18 9.58
C THR A 351 12.96 17.40 10.82
N ARG A 352 13.19 16.35 11.64
CA ARG A 352 14.01 16.44 12.86
C ARG A 352 15.48 16.06 12.64
N LEU A 353 15.75 15.12 11.74
CA LEU A 353 17.12 14.65 11.45
C LEU A 353 17.88 15.58 10.50
N PHE A 354 17.18 16.24 9.56
CA PHE A 354 17.80 17.16 8.59
C PHE A 354 17.13 18.55 8.61
N PRO A 355 17.22 19.30 9.72
CA PRO A 355 16.64 20.65 9.81
C PRO A 355 17.25 21.63 8.80
N GLN A 356 18.46 21.33 8.31
CA GLN A 356 19.20 22.14 7.34
C GLN A 356 18.76 21.91 5.88
N LEU A 357 18.30 20.71 5.51
CA LEU A 357 17.80 20.41 4.15
C LEU A 357 16.35 20.88 3.93
N LEU A 358 15.56 21.01 5.00
CA LEU A 358 14.15 21.43 4.93
C LEU A 358 13.92 22.94 5.12
N GLY A 359 14.99 23.75 5.16
CA GLY A 359 14.86 25.21 5.10
C GLY A 359 14.31 25.86 6.38
N THR A 360 14.41 25.21 7.54
CA THR A 360 14.39 25.93 8.83
C THR A 360 15.76 26.60 9.03
N SER A 361 16.03 27.59 8.19
CA SER A 361 17.15 28.50 8.38
C SER A 361 16.94 29.20 9.71
N LYS A 362 17.79 28.89 10.69
CA LYS A 362 18.00 29.72 11.90
C LYS A 362 18.61 31.07 11.50
N ARG A 363 17.96 31.83 10.62
CA ARG A 363 18.39 33.16 10.17
C ARG A 363 17.68 34.21 11.03
N TYR A 364 17.91 34.19 12.34
CA TYR A 364 17.47 35.29 13.21
C TYR A 364 18.50 35.76 14.23
N LEU A 365 19.72 35.22 14.22
CA LEU A 365 20.80 35.64 15.14
C LEU A 365 22.11 35.87 14.40
N LYS A 366 22.14 36.86 13.51
CA LYS A 366 23.40 37.48 13.07
C LYS A 366 23.18 38.90 12.53
N TYR A 367 22.63 39.77 13.36
CA TYR A 367 22.77 41.22 13.18
C TYR A 367 23.17 41.79 14.54
N GLY A 368 24.33 42.44 14.60
CA GLY A 368 24.85 43.05 15.84
C GLY A 368 26.28 42.66 16.22
N SER A 369 27.18 42.41 15.27
CA SER A 369 28.63 42.54 15.51
C SER A 369 29.13 43.81 14.85
N GLY A 370 28.60 44.96 15.30
CA GLY A 370 29.15 46.27 14.98
C GLY A 370 30.23 46.61 16.00
N LYS A 371 31.49 46.56 15.59
CA LYS A 371 32.59 47.30 16.25
C LYS A 371 32.15 48.76 16.37
N SER A 372 31.86 49.23 17.57
CA SER A 372 31.78 50.67 17.84
C SER A 372 32.96 51.06 18.73
N GLY A 373 33.66 52.09 18.28
CA GLY A 373 34.95 52.53 18.78
C GLY A 373 34.92 53.03 20.21
N LYS A 374 36.09 52.92 20.85
CA LYS A 374 36.41 53.63 22.08
C LYS A 374 36.46 55.13 21.76
N THR A 375 35.60 55.89 22.40
CA THR A 375 35.84 57.30 22.69
C THR A 375 35.53 57.53 24.17
N SER A 376 36.52 58.13 24.82
CA SER A 376 36.48 58.69 26.17
C SER A 376 35.22 59.53 26.37
N ASP A 377 34.60 59.46 27.54
CA ASP A 377 34.54 60.61 28.44
C ASP A 377 34.08 60.28 29.87
N ARG A 378 34.74 60.97 30.80
CA ARG A 378 34.50 61.00 32.26
C ARG A 378 33.13 61.61 32.56
N GLU A 379 32.43 61.07 33.58
CA GLU A 379 32.05 61.89 34.74
C GLU A 379 31.53 61.06 35.94
N ASN A 380 31.83 61.58 37.13
CA ASN A 380 31.53 61.08 38.47
C ASN A 380 30.01 61.01 38.76
N SER A 381 29.57 59.97 39.48
CA SER A 381 28.79 60.20 40.71
C SER A 381 28.75 58.96 41.60
N THR A 382 29.33 59.14 42.78
CA THR A 382 29.25 58.33 43.98
C THR A 382 27.80 58.21 44.48
N ARG A 383 27.28 56.98 44.62
CA ARG A 383 26.37 56.63 45.73
C ARG A 383 26.68 55.23 46.25
N LYS A 384 27.30 55.25 47.42
CA LYS A 384 27.54 54.14 48.35
C LYS A 384 26.17 53.66 48.86
N CYS A 385 25.87 52.36 48.74
CA CYS A 385 24.83 51.72 49.53
C CYS A 385 25.50 50.61 50.34
N GLU A 386 25.58 50.85 51.65
CA GLU A 386 26.00 49.91 52.68
C GLU A 386 24.85 48.95 53.00
N ASN A 387 25.21 47.68 53.22
CA ASN A 387 24.42 46.58 53.78
C ASN A 387 23.21 46.03 53.03
N CYS A 388 23.42 44.89 52.36
CA CYS A 388 22.54 43.72 52.43
C CYS A 388 23.41 42.45 52.27
N ASP A 389 23.76 41.82 53.39
CA ASP A 389 24.29 40.46 53.47
C ASP A 389 23.19 39.44 53.12
N GLY A 390 23.46 38.53 52.18
CA GLY A 390 22.50 37.47 51.85
C GLY A 390 22.80 36.62 50.62
N LYS A 391 23.73 35.66 50.76
CA LYS A 391 23.76 34.32 50.11
C LYS A 391 23.55 34.24 48.58
N LEU A 392 24.67 34.05 47.86
CA LEU A 392 24.78 33.62 46.46
C LEU A 392 23.86 32.43 46.09
N ARG A 393 23.06 32.61 45.04
CA ARG A 393 22.62 31.56 44.09
C ARG A 393 22.86 32.09 42.67
N PRO A 394 23.29 31.25 41.70
CA PRO A 394 23.75 31.74 40.41
C PRO A 394 22.59 32.35 39.61
N GLU A 395 22.74 33.63 39.29
CA GLU A 395 21.82 34.42 38.49
C GLU A 395 21.72 33.84 37.07
N ARG A 396 20.51 33.45 36.68
CA ARG A 396 20.19 33.06 35.31
C ARG A 396 20.20 34.35 34.49
N VAL A 397 21.15 34.46 33.56
CA VAL A 397 21.29 35.63 32.67
C VAL A 397 19.96 35.86 31.92
N VAL A 398 19.20 36.86 32.36
CA VAL A 398 18.03 37.36 31.65
C VAL A 398 18.55 38.31 30.58
N SER A 399 18.52 37.88 29.33
CA SER A 399 18.79 38.77 28.19
C SER A 399 17.62 39.74 28.03
N VAL A 400 17.70 40.91 28.67
CA VAL A 400 16.76 42.01 28.44
C VAL A 400 17.10 42.64 27.09
N ALA A 401 16.32 42.34 26.06
CA ALA A 401 16.38 43.08 24.82
C ALA A 401 15.75 44.46 25.04
N ARG A 402 16.58 45.48 25.31
CA ARG A 402 16.15 46.87 25.20
C ARG A 402 15.90 47.16 23.72
N VAL A 403 14.64 47.39 23.35
CA VAL A 403 14.29 47.93 22.04
C VAL A 403 14.97 49.29 21.91
N GLY A 404 15.79 49.43 20.87
CA GLY A 404 16.53 50.64 20.55
C GLY A 404 15.59 51.84 20.44
N ARG A 405 16.04 52.95 21.00
CA ARG A 405 15.36 54.25 21.01
C ARG A 405 15.47 54.90 19.62
N ASP A 406 14.97 54.23 18.58
CA ASP A 406 14.89 54.77 17.21
C ASP A 406 13.46 55.20 16.90
N SER A 407 13.02 56.26 17.56
CA SER A 407 11.88 57.06 17.11
C SER A 407 11.95 58.50 17.66
N GLN A 408 13.13 59.13 17.58
CA GLN A 408 13.22 60.60 17.66
C GLN A 408 13.00 61.18 16.27
N ASN A 409 11.76 61.13 15.78
CA ASN A 409 11.23 62.19 14.93
C ASN A 409 9.70 62.12 14.91
N ARG A 410 9.08 62.51 16.02
CA ARG A 410 7.67 62.94 16.02
C ARG A 410 7.63 64.35 16.58
N SER A 411 7.16 65.25 15.72
CA SER A 411 6.95 66.66 15.93
C SER A 411 6.29 66.92 17.28
N ALA A 412 6.80 67.92 18.00
CA ALA A 412 6.27 68.40 19.28
C ALA A 412 4.75 68.61 19.20
N ALA A 413 3.99 67.72 19.84
CA ALA A 413 2.57 67.87 20.10
C ALA A 413 2.38 68.35 21.56
N ARG A 414 1.42 69.25 21.73
CA ARG A 414 1.10 70.10 22.89
C ARG A 414 0.93 69.37 24.23
N PRO A 415 1.05 70.07 25.38
CA PRO A 415 1.21 69.46 26.70
C PRO A 415 -0.14 69.25 27.41
N ASP A 416 -1.07 68.50 26.82
CA ASP A 416 -2.25 68.03 27.55
C ASP A 416 -2.73 66.68 27.00
N GLY A 417 -2.22 65.61 27.59
CA GLY A 417 -2.64 64.24 27.31
C GLY A 417 -1.77 63.22 28.03
N ILE A 418 -2.39 62.23 28.68
CA ILE A 418 -1.69 61.14 29.35
C ILE A 418 -1.20 60.16 28.28
N THR A 419 0.11 60.04 28.11
CA THR A 419 0.74 58.99 27.31
C THR A 419 0.86 57.70 28.14
N CYS A 420 0.18 56.64 27.71
CA CYS A 420 0.28 55.32 28.34
C CYS A 420 1.11 54.39 27.46
N ASP A 421 2.36 54.13 27.84
CA ASP A 421 3.18 53.07 27.23
C ASP A 421 2.88 51.72 27.90
N ARG A 422 2.50 50.72 27.10
CA ARG A 422 2.33 49.33 27.55
C ARG A 422 3.48 48.49 27.04
N THR A 423 4.30 48.02 27.96
CA THR A 423 5.30 46.97 27.72
C THR A 423 4.67 45.60 27.97
N TYR A 424 4.89 44.67 27.05
CA TYR A 424 4.53 43.26 27.21
C TYR A 424 5.80 42.44 27.32
N ASP A 425 5.81 41.50 28.26
CA ASP A 425 6.88 40.51 28.39
C ASP A 425 6.40 39.21 27.72
N VAL A 426 7.13 38.73 26.71
CA VAL A 426 6.76 37.52 25.97
C VAL A 426 7.79 36.44 26.31
N GLN A 427 7.40 35.54 27.22
CA GLN A 427 8.18 34.35 27.52
C GLN A 427 7.89 33.26 26.50
N TYR A 428 8.93 32.79 25.80
CA TYR A 428 8.85 31.61 24.95
C TYR A 428 9.27 30.37 25.75
N GLY A 429 8.32 29.49 26.03
CA GLY A 429 8.59 28.12 26.49
C GLY A 429 8.84 27.20 25.30
N TYR A 430 9.78 26.26 25.42
CA TYR A 430 10.14 25.33 24.35
C TYR A 430 9.06 24.29 23.99
N ASP A 431 7.89 24.34 24.66
CA ASP A 431 6.77 23.40 24.50
C ASP A 431 5.51 24.02 23.83
N ASP A 432 5.51 25.29 23.43
CA ASP A 432 4.32 25.99 22.91
C ASP A 432 4.15 25.95 21.38
N GLU A 433 4.42 24.79 20.77
CA GLU A 433 3.91 24.54 19.42
C GLU A 433 2.51 23.92 19.53
N THR A 434 1.50 24.68 19.12
CA THR A 434 0.12 24.28 18.72
C THR A 434 -1.07 24.68 19.60
N TYR A 435 -1.30 25.97 19.83
CA TYR A 435 -2.67 26.52 19.79
C TYR A 435 -2.66 27.95 19.22
N LEU A 436 -2.92 28.07 17.91
CA LEU A 436 -3.21 29.37 17.30
C LEU A 436 -4.63 29.80 17.72
N VAL A 437 -4.71 30.75 18.64
CA VAL A 437 -5.96 31.44 18.97
C VAL A 437 -6.35 32.34 17.79
N HIS A 438 -7.61 32.26 17.36
CA HIS A 438 -8.15 33.08 16.28
C HIS A 438 -8.12 34.58 16.66
N MET A 439 -7.45 35.38 15.84
CA MET A 439 -7.27 36.84 15.97
C MET A 439 -8.57 37.66 15.72
N LYS A 440 -9.76 37.08 15.86
CA LYS A 440 -11.03 37.72 15.48
C LYS A 440 -11.87 38.26 16.64
N GLN A 441 -11.33 38.29 17.86
CA GLN A 441 -12.07 38.72 19.05
C GLN A 441 -11.57 40.02 19.72
N MET A 442 -10.47 40.63 19.26
CA MET A 442 -9.98 41.89 19.86
C MET A 442 -10.64 43.16 19.28
N ASP A 443 -11.21 43.13 18.09
CA ASP A 443 -11.78 44.34 17.48
C ASP A 443 -13.16 44.73 18.04
N SER A 444 -13.84 43.83 18.76
CA SER A 444 -15.23 44.06 19.21
C SER A 444 -15.39 44.74 20.57
N LYS A 445 -14.29 44.98 21.31
CA LYS A 445 -14.35 45.58 22.67
C LYS A 445 -13.78 46.98 22.80
N SER A 446 -13.31 47.60 21.70
CA SER A 446 -12.76 48.97 21.75
C SER A 446 -13.72 50.06 21.26
N ALA A 447 -14.94 49.71 20.85
CA ALA A 447 -15.95 50.68 20.41
C ALA A 447 -17.09 50.79 21.43
N ASN A 448 -16.83 51.46 22.55
CA ASN A 448 -17.87 52.06 23.38
C ASN A 448 -17.38 53.43 23.85
N SER A 449 -17.57 54.43 22.99
CA SER A 449 -17.46 55.84 23.32
C SER A 449 -18.69 56.28 24.13
N TYR A 450 -18.48 56.73 25.37
CA TYR A 450 -19.49 57.45 26.14
C TYR A 450 -19.76 58.83 25.50
N PRO A 451 -21.02 59.30 25.41
CA PRO A 451 -21.32 60.64 24.92
C PRO A 451 -21.03 61.70 25.97
N ARG A 452 -20.52 62.84 25.47
CA ARG A 452 -20.17 64.07 26.16
C ARG A 452 -21.46 64.88 26.38
N SER A 453 -21.78 65.22 27.63
CA SER A 453 -22.86 66.14 27.98
C SER A 453 -22.35 67.57 27.89
N ASP A 454 -22.66 68.26 26.79
CA ASP A 454 -22.60 69.72 26.73
C ASP A 454 -23.84 70.28 27.43
N GLY A 455 -23.62 71.20 28.37
CA GLY A 455 -24.64 72.12 28.85
C GLY A 455 -24.36 73.50 28.29
N ASP A 456 -25.41 74.20 27.85
CA ASP A 456 -25.53 75.66 27.94
C ASP A 456 -26.95 76.12 27.54
N SER A 457 -27.49 77.04 28.37
CA SER A 457 -28.55 78.06 28.11
C SER A 457 -29.95 77.56 27.69
N VAL A 458 -31.07 77.89 28.37
CA VAL A 458 -31.57 79.13 29.02
C VAL A 458 -32.45 78.77 30.21
#